data_AF-A0A1H6K3I1-F1
#
_entry.id   AF-A0A1H6K3I1-F1
#
_cell.length_a   1.000
_cell.length_b   1.000
_cell.length_c   1.000
_cell.angle_alpha   90.00
_cell.angle_beta   90.00
_cell.angle_gamma   90.00
#
_symmetry.space_group_name_H-M   'P 1'
#
loop_
_entity.id
_entity.type
_entity.pdbx_description
1 polymer ?
#
loop_
_entity_poly.entity_id
_entity_poly.type
_entity_poly.pdbx_seq_one_letter_code
_entity_poly.pdbx_strand_id
1 'polypeptide(L)'
;MFANVGWGEMLILVIAGLVILGPERLPGAIRWTTGAIRQARDYVSGATSQLREDLGPEFDDLRQPLSELNKLRGMTPRAALTKHLLDGDDSIFTGKFDEPKNGQNDKPVSSPAPTPQPPAAEPAPGVTPFDTDAT
;
A
#
# COMPACT_ATOMS: atom_id res chain seq x y z
N MET A 1 22.06 -8.52 11.23
CA MET A 1 23.25 -8.59 10.36
C MET A 1 23.02 -7.86 9.03
N PHE A 2 21.89 -8.09 8.34
CA PHE A 2 21.55 -7.43 7.07
C PHE A 2 20.88 -6.04 7.21
N ALA A 3 20.62 -5.56 8.43
CA ALA A 3 20.00 -4.25 8.68
C ALA A 3 20.93 -3.05 8.38
N ASN A 4 22.19 -3.30 8.02
CA ASN A 4 23.15 -2.27 7.60
C ASN A 4 23.33 -2.19 6.08
N VAL A 5 22.50 -2.88 5.28
CA VAL A 5 22.54 -2.76 3.82
C VAL A 5 21.93 -1.41 3.46
N GLY A 6 22.79 -0.42 3.24
CA GLY A 6 22.40 0.90 2.80
C GLY A 6 22.14 0.96 1.30
N TRP A 7 21.77 2.15 0.84
CA TRP A 7 21.61 2.44 -0.58
C TRP A 7 22.89 2.16 -1.39
N GLY A 8 24.07 2.38 -0.79
CA GLY A 8 25.35 2.12 -1.44
C GLY A 8 25.60 0.64 -1.72
N GLU A 9 25.31 -0.23 -0.74
CA GLU A 9 25.41 -1.68 -0.90
C GLU A 9 24.40 -2.21 -1.92
N MET A 10 23.18 -1.66 -1.96
CA MET A 10 22.19 -2.01 -2.99
C MET A 10 22.70 -1.67 -4.39
N LEU A 11 23.33 -0.51 -4.58
CA LEU A 11 23.95 -0.13 -5.85
C LEU A 11 25.06 -1.12 -6.24
N ILE A 12 25.91 -1.50 -5.28
CA ILE A 12 26.97 -2.50 -5.50
C ILE A 12 26.38 -3.84 -5.92
N LEU A 13 25.30 -4.31 -5.30
CA LEU A 13 24.63 -5.56 -5.68
C LEU A 13 24.03 -5.49 -7.08
N VAL A 14 23.44 -4.36 -7.47
CA VAL A 14 22.92 -4.15 -8.82
C VAL A 14 24.05 -4.20 -9.85
N ILE A 15 25.16 -3.50 -9.59
CA ILE A 15 26.34 -3.52 -10.46
C ILE A 15 26.94 -4.92 -10.54
N ALA A 16 27.10 -5.60 -9.40
CA ALA A 16 27.60 -6.98 -9.36
C ALA A 16 26.69 -7.92 -10.16
N GLY A 17 25.37 -7.80 -10.01
CA GLY A 17 24.39 -8.55 -10.81
C GLY A 17 24.51 -8.26 -12.31
N LEU A 18 24.67 -6.98 -12.69
CA LEU A 18 24.88 -6.57 -14.08
C LEU A 18 26.18 -7.13 -14.66
N VAL A 19 27.26 -7.20 -13.88
CA VAL A 19 28.57 -7.75 -14.32
C VAL A 19 28.54 -9.27 -14.42
N ILE A 20 28.00 -9.96 -13.40
CA ILE A 20 27.99 -11.42 -13.33
C ILE A 20 27.05 -12.02 -14.38
N LEU A 21 25.82 -11.50 -14.46
CA LEU A 21 24.80 -12.03 -15.35
C LEU A 21 24.83 -11.37 -16.73
N GLY A 22 25.28 -10.13 -16.82
CA GLY A 22 25.24 -9.30 -18.03
C GLY A 22 23.97 -8.45 -18.10
N PRO A 23 24.05 -7.19 -18.56
CA PRO A 23 22.92 -6.27 -18.61
C PRO A 23 21.79 -6.73 -19.54
N GLU A 24 22.12 -7.48 -20.59
CA GLU A 24 21.10 -7.99 -21.52
C GLU A 24 20.31 -9.18 -20.97
N ARG A 25 20.86 -9.90 -20.00
CA ARG A 25 20.27 -11.15 -19.49
C ARG A 25 19.39 -10.91 -18.27
N LEU A 26 19.71 -9.89 -17.46
CA LEU A 26 18.89 -9.47 -16.31
C LEU A 26 17.40 -9.27 -16.63
N PRO A 27 17.00 -8.49 -17.66
CA PRO A 27 15.58 -8.30 -17.97
C PRO A 27 14.90 -9.62 -18.37
N GLY A 28 15.62 -10.52 -19.04
CA GLY A 28 15.12 -11.86 -19.35
C GLY A 28 14.93 -12.72 -18.10
N ALA A 29 15.92 -12.73 -17.19
CA ALA A 29 15.88 -13.48 -15.95
C ALA A 29 14.77 -13.01 -14.99
N ILE A 30 14.55 -11.69 -14.91
CA ILE A 30 13.44 -11.11 -14.14
C ILE A 30 12.10 -11.62 -14.70
N ARG A 31 11.89 -11.54 -16.02
CA ARG A 31 10.65 -12.01 -16.67
C ARG A 31 10.39 -13.49 -16.41
N TRP A 32 11.42 -14.33 -16.55
CA TRP A 32 11.31 -15.77 -16.27
C TRP A 32 10.97 -16.03 -14.80
N THR A 33 11.66 -15.36 -13.88
CA THR A 33 11.44 -15.51 -12.43
C THR A 33 10.03 -15.06 -12.04
N THR A 34 9.56 -13.91 -12.55
CA THR A 34 8.19 -13.44 -12.29
C THR A 34 7.15 -14.42 -12.83
N GLY A 35 7.37 -14.96 -14.04
CA GLY A 35 6.50 -15.99 -14.60
C GLY A 35 6.47 -17.26 -13.74
N ALA A 36 7.65 -17.75 -13.33
CA ALA A 36 7.79 -18.93 -12.49
C ALA A 36 7.12 -18.74 -11.11
N ILE A 37 7.29 -17.58 -10.48
CA ILE A 37 6.63 -17.25 -9.20
C ILE A 37 5.11 -17.24 -9.36
N ARG A 38 4.59 -16.65 -10.44
CA ARG A 38 3.15 -16.59 -10.69
C ARG A 38 2.57 -17.98 -10.89
N GLN A 39 3.23 -18.77 -11.73
CA GLN A 39 2.84 -20.15 -11.99
C GLN A 39 2.91 -21.02 -10.73
N ALA A 40 3.97 -20.87 -9.92
CA ALA A 40 4.08 -21.55 -8.62
C ALA A 40 2.94 -21.14 -7.67
N ARG A 41 2.59 -19.85 -7.61
CA ARG A 41 1.46 -19.37 -6.81
C ARG A 41 0.15 -20.01 -7.26
N ASP A 42 -0.08 -20.07 -8.56
CA ASP A 42 -1.31 -20.64 -9.14
C ASP A 42 -1.41 -22.14 -8.82
N TYR A 43 -0.33 -22.91 -8.97
CA TYR A 43 -0.29 -24.33 -8.57
C TYR A 43 -0.50 -24.54 -7.07
N VAL A 44 0.18 -23.75 -6.23
CA VAL A 44 0.02 -23.84 -4.76
C VAL A 44 -1.41 -23.49 -4.37
N SER A 45 -2.02 -22.47 -4.99
CA SER A 45 -3.41 -22.09 -4.70
C SER A 45 -4.41 -23.17 -5.11
N GLY A 46 -4.20 -23.81 -6.27
CA GLY A 46 -5.05 -24.90 -6.74
C GLY A 46 -4.96 -26.14 -5.85
N ALA A 47 -3.74 -26.53 -5.46
CA ALA A 47 -3.54 -27.64 -4.52
C ALA A 47 -4.14 -27.33 -3.14
N THR A 48 -3.92 -26.11 -2.61
CA THR A 48 -4.51 -25.68 -1.35
C THR A 48 -6.04 -25.71 -1.38
N SER A 49 -6.65 -25.34 -2.51
CA SER A 49 -8.10 -25.42 -2.70
C SER A 49 -8.60 -26.87 -2.65
N GLN A 50 -7.92 -27.79 -3.34
CA GLN A 50 -8.25 -29.22 -3.33
C GLN A 50 -8.08 -29.84 -1.94
N LEU A 51 -6.99 -29.52 -1.24
CA LEU A 51 -6.77 -29.98 0.15
C LEU A 51 -7.83 -29.40 1.11
N ARG A 52 -8.28 -28.16 0.90
CA ARG A 52 -9.36 -27.55 1.69
C ARG A 52 -10.72 -28.22 1.43
N GLU A 53 -10.94 -28.69 0.21
CA GLU A 53 -12.14 -29.43 -0.18
C GLU A 53 -12.15 -30.86 0.38
N ASP A 54 -10.99 -31.54 0.35
CA ASP A 54 -10.85 -32.94 0.76
C ASP A 54 -10.63 -33.15 2.28
N LEU A 55 -9.95 -32.24 2.97
CA LEU A 55 -9.59 -32.39 4.40
C LEU A 55 -10.51 -31.62 5.36
N GLY A 56 -11.38 -30.75 4.85
CA GLY A 56 -12.36 -30.02 5.68
C GLY A 56 -11.73 -29.31 6.90
N PRO A 57 -12.25 -29.50 8.13
CA PRO A 57 -11.85 -28.74 9.31
C PRO A 57 -10.38 -28.88 9.71
N GLU A 58 -9.67 -29.92 9.26
CA GLU A 58 -8.23 -30.09 9.55
C GLU A 58 -7.34 -29.05 8.83
N PHE A 59 -7.87 -28.36 7.81
CA PHE A 59 -7.19 -27.24 7.19
C PHE A 59 -7.14 -26.00 8.09
N ASP A 60 -8.10 -25.80 9.00
CA ASP A 60 -8.09 -24.64 9.89
C ASP A 60 -6.95 -24.71 10.93
N ASP A 61 -6.53 -25.91 11.33
CA ASP A 61 -5.34 -26.10 12.17
C ASP A 61 -4.04 -25.72 11.46
N LEU A 62 -3.96 -25.85 10.13
CA LEU A 62 -2.84 -25.37 9.32
C LEU A 62 -2.91 -23.86 9.06
N ARG A 63 -4.11 -23.28 9.19
CA ARG A 63 -4.35 -21.87 8.91
C ARG A 63 -3.79 -20.96 10.00
N GLN A 64 -3.82 -21.38 11.27
CA GLN A 64 -3.15 -20.69 12.37
C GLN A 64 -1.64 -20.50 12.14
N PRO A 65 -0.84 -21.57 11.92
CA PRO A 65 0.60 -21.43 11.71
C PRO A 65 0.93 -20.71 10.40
N LEU A 66 0.14 -20.89 9.33
CA LEU A 66 0.31 -20.12 8.10
C LEU A 66 0.02 -18.62 8.30
N SER A 67 -1.00 -18.27 9.10
CA SER A 67 -1.34 -16.90 9.44
C SER A 67 -0.27 -16.26 10.32
N GLU A 68 0.28 -16.98 11.30
CA GLU A 68 1.42 -16.52 12.10
C GLU A 68 2.67 -16.29 11.25
N LEU A 69 2.99 -17.20 10.33
CA LEU A 69 4.09 -17.03 9.38
C LEU A 69 3.87 -15.84 8.46
N ASN A 70 2.65 -15.61 7.99
CA ASN A 70 2.31 -14.43 7.20
C ASN A 70 2.36 -13.13 8.01
N LYS A 71 1.98 -13.17 9.29
CA LYS A 71 2.05 -12.04 10.21
C LYS A 71 3.51 -11.67 10.52
N LEU A 72 4.36 -12.69 10.70
CA LEU A 72 5.81 -12.53 10.88
C LEU A 72 6.48 -12.04 9.59
N ARG A 73 6.03 -12.55 8.43
CA ARG A 73 6.41 -12.02 7.12
C ARG A 73 5.93 -10.58 6.95
N GLY A 74 4.79 -10.17 7.51
CA GLY A 74 4.25 -8.80 7.48
C GLY A 74 5.23 -7.74 8.01
N MET A 75 6.17 -8.11 8.88
CA MET A 75 7.40 -7.35 9.15
C MET A 75 8.42 -7.51 8.00
N THR A 76 7.97 -7.32 6.75
CA THR A 76 8.79 -7.66 5.59
C THR A 76 9.97 -6.69 5.45
N PRO A 77 11.08 -7.17 4.87
CA PRO A 77 12.16 -6.31 4.39
C PRO A 77 11.65 -5.19 3.51
N ARG A 78 10.57 -5.39 2.73
CA ARG A 78 9.97 -4.35 1.87
C ARG A 78 9.39 -3.19 2.68
N ALA A 79 8.64 -3.48 3.75
CA ALA A 79 8.15 -2.43 4.65
C ALA A 79 9.30 -1.72 5.38
N ALA A 80 10.36 -2.45 5.74
CA ALA A 80 11.58 -1.85 6.29
C ALA A 80 12.34 -1.02 5.25
N LEU A 81 12.39 -1.48 3.99
CA LEU A 81 13.03 -0.80 2.86
C LEU A 81 12.27 0.49 2.55
N THR A 82 10.95 0.46 2.35
CA THR A 82 10.15 1.67 2.14
C THR A 82 10.32 2.66 3.29
N LYS A 83 10.37 2.21 4.54
CA LYS A 83 10.59 3.11 5.70
C LYS A 83 12.01 3.67 5.77
N HIS A 84 13.04 2.88 5.49
CA HIS A 84 14.44 3.33 5.61
C HIS A 84 14.97 4.04 4.37
N LEU A 85 14.46 3.68 3.20
CA LEU A 85 14.95 4.13 1.91
C LEU A 85 14.06 5.23 1.33
N LEU A 86 12.76 5.16 1.60
CA LEU A 86 11.75 6.01 0.96
C LEU A 86 10.91 6.81 1.94
N ASP A 87 11.27 6.87 3.23
CA ASP A 87 10.55 7.63 4.27
C ASP A 87 9.02 7.37 4.27
N GLY A 88 8.60 6.14 3.91
CA GLY A 88 7.19 5.76 3.76
C GLY A 88 6.55 6.05 2.40
N ASP A 89 7.30 6.53 1.41
CA ASP A 89 6.80 6.96 0.10
C ASP A 89 6.80 5.82 -0.93
N ASP A 90 5.74 5.02 -1.01
CA ASP A 90 5.62 3.93 -1.99
C ASP A 90 5.44 4.40 -3.46
N SER A 91 5.44 5.71 -3.72
CA SER A 91 5.20 6.31 -5.05
C SER A 91 6.21 5.86 -6.11
N ILE A 92 7.48 5.61 -5.72
CA ILE A 92 8.53 5.10 -6.63
C ILE A 92 8.24 3.67 -7.08
N PHE A 93 7.66 2.85 -6.21
CA PHE A 93 7.35 1.45 -6.51
C PHE A 93 6.00 1.28 -7.21
N THR A 94 5.07 2.18 -6.97
CA THR A 94 3.69 2.13 -7.51
C THR A 94 3.53 2.95 -8.79
N GLY A 95 4.54 3.72 -9.20
CA GLY A 95 4.49 4.55 -10.41
C GLY A 95 3.60 5.78 -10.28
N LYS A 96 3.16 6.11 -9.06
CA LYS A 96 2.33 7.28 -8.76
C LYS A 96 3.16 8.52 -8.43
N PHE A 97 4.09 8.88 -9.31
CA PHE A 97 4.94 10.06 -9.09
C PHE A 97 4.19 11.39 -9.30
N ASP A 98 3.02 11.33 -9.95
CA ASP A 98 2.16 12.47 -10.29
C ASP A 98 1.00 12.69 -9.30
N GLU A 99 0.88 11.88 -8.23
CA GLU A 99 -0.14 12.12 -7.21
C GLU A 99 0.42 13.14 -6.20
N PRO A 100 -0.02 14.42 -6.21
CA PRO A 100 0.45 15.37 -5.21
C PRO A 100 0.05 14.81 -3.85
N LYS A 101 1.06 14.59 -2.99
CA LYS A 101 0.81 14.33 -1.56
C LYS A 101 -0.14 15.42 -1.09
N ASN A 102 -1.36 15.00 -0.77
CA ASN A 102 -2.32 15.81 -0.03
C ASN A 102 -1.65 16.12 1.31
N GLY A 103 -0.90 17.21 1.32
CA GLY A 103 -0.36 17.85 2.50
C GLY A 103 -1.53 18.11 3.41
N GLN A 104 -1.61 17.28 4.45
CA GLN A 104 -2.34 17.51 5.67
C GLN A 104 -2.37 19.01 6.00
N ASN A 105 -3.52 19.63 5.77
CA ASN A 105 -4.08 20.74 6.54
C ASN A 105 -3.09 21.69 7.25
N ASP A 106 -2.50 22.62 6.51
CA ASP A 106 -2.06 23.92 7.06
C ASP A 106 -2.78 25.04 6.31
N LYS A 107 -4.11 25.10 6.47
CA LYS A 107 -4.81 26.39 6.29
C LYS A 107 -4.60 27.17 7.59
N PRO A 108 -3.92 28.33 7.59
CA PRO A 108 -3.93 29.19 8.76
C PRO A 108 -5.39 29.60 8.99
N VAL A 109 -5.93 29.18 10.13
CA VAL A 109 -7.26 29.57 10.58
C VAL A 109 -7.16 31.05 10.97
N SER A 110 -7.34 31.95 10.01
CA SER A 110 -7.60 33.36 10.31
C SER A 110 -9.00 33.45 10.92
N SER A 111 -9.06 33.51 12.24
CA SER A 111 -10.26 33.90 12.98
C SER A 111 -10.79 35.23 12.41
N PRO A 112 -12.08 35.32 12.01
CA PRO A 112 -12.65 36.61 11.67
C PRO A 112 -12.88 37.39 12.97
N ALA A 113 -12.37 38.62 13.03
CA ALA A 113 -12.64 39.58 14.09
C ALA A 113 -14.15 39.92 14.15
N PRO A 114 -14.70 40.26 15.33
CA PRO A 114 -16.13 40.56 15.48
C PRO A 114 -16.47 41.88 14.78
N THR A 115 -17.42 41.83 13.84
CA THR A 115 -17.95 43.03 13.17
C THR A 115 -19.13 43.59 14.00
N PRO A 116 -19.26 44.92 14.19
CA PRO A 116 -20.35 45.50 14.99
C PRO A 116 -21.70 45.38 14.28
N GLN A 117 -22.73 44.96 15.01
CA GLN A 117 -24.11 44.79 14.54
C GLN A 117 -24.92 46.10 14.69
N PRO A 118 -25.64 46.58 13.66
CA PRO A 118 -26.75 47.53 13.82
C PRO A 118 -28.13 46.80 13.91
N PRO A 119 -29.14 47.40 14.55
CA PRO A 119 -30.26 46.68 15.16
C PRO A 119 -31.53 46.54 14.28
N ALA A 120 -32.24 45.43 14.54
CA ALA A 120 -33.69 45.21 14.48
C ALA A 120 -34.50 45.52 13.19
N ALA A 121 -35.06 44.46 12.59
CA ALA A 121 -36.35 44.50 11.91
C ALA A 121 -37.07 43.13 12.04
N GLU A 122 -38.36 43.20 12.31
CA GLU A 122 -39.34 42.18 12.70
C GLU A 122 -39.63 41.06 11.67
N PRO A 123 -40.35 39.99 12.08
CA PRO A 123 -40.48 38.72 11.36
C PRO A 123 -41.68 38.69 10.39
N ALA A 124 -41.55 37.97 9.27
CA ALA A 124 -42.68 37.57 8.43
C ALA A 124 -42.42 36.22 7.74
N PRO A 125 -43.48 35.45 7.42
CA PRO A 125 -43.48 34.00 7.55
C PRO A 125 -43.32 33.24 6.22
N GLY A 126 -42.75 32.03 6.33
CA GLY A 126 -43.07 30.91 5.46
C GLY A 126 -42.27 30.81 4.15
N VAL A 127 -41.33 29.85 4.11
CA VAL A 127 -41.31 28.75 3.13
C VAL A 127 -40.55 27.59 3.78
N THR A 128 -41.19 26.45 4.05
CA THR A 128 -40.46 25.22 4.39
C THR A 128 -39.82 24.68 3.11
N PRO A 129 -38.51 24.34 3.10
CA PRO A 129 -37.86 23.78 1.92
C PRO A 129 -38.42 22.39 1.59
N PHE A 130 -38.65 22.14 0.31
CA PHE A 130 -39.18 20.88 -0.23
C PHE A 130 -38.16 19.73 -0.09
N ASP A 131 -38.63 18.56 0.36
CA ASP A 131 -37.86 17.33 0.50
C ASP A 131 -37.99 16.49 -0.78
N THR A 132 -36.85 16.10 -1.36
CA THR A 132 -36.76 15.44 -2.68
C THR A 132 -36.58 13.92 -2.59
N ASP A 133 -36.71 13.30 -1.42
CA ASP A 133 -36.46 11.86 -1.22
C ASP A 133 -37.75 11.00 -1.12
N ALA A 134 -38.85 11.43 -1.74
CA ALA A 134 -40.08 10.63 -1.82
C ALA A 134 -40.43 10.26 -3.28
N THR A 135 -39.83 9.17 -3.79
CA THR A 135 -40.37 8.34 -4.88
C THR A 135 -40.03 6.88 -4.67
#